data_AF-R0EFJ5-F1
#
_entry.id   AF-R0EFJ5-F1
#
_cell.length_a   1.000
_cell.length_b   1.000
_cell.length_c   1.000
_cell.angle_alpha   90.00
_cell.angle_beta   90.00
_cell.angle_gamma   90.00
#
_symmetry.space_group_name_H-M   'P 1'
#
loop_
_entity.id
_entity.type
_entity.pdbx_description
1 polymer ?
#
loop_
_entity_poly.entity_id
_entity_poly.type
_entity_poly.pdbx_seq_one_letter_code
_entity_poly.pdbx_strand_id
1 'polypeptide(L)'
;MFKPVHIVYAARLALLLGSVTVAVLTLGPFQGAESHFGLTDKEAHALAFGGLLAVSFLAFPRMRRNDLAIAALVLGAAIEVAQSFTGRDGNVADWLADAFGIVVVHGASLIEGARKLARDKGQLTFGQIVKLDRRRQQRRDVTALEPQLTGALSFAERASRRFPARQSGALIR
;
A
#
# COMPACT_ATOMS: atom_id res chain seq x y z
N MET A 1 23.68 5.22 8.21
CA MET A 1 22.89 4.28 9.04
C MET A 1 21.63 3.89 8.27
N PHE A 2 21.49 2.64 7.84
CA PHE A 2 20.29 2.17 7.11
C PHE A 2 19.08 2.14 8.07
N LYS A 3 18.05 2.94 7.78
CA LYS A 3 16.79 2.94 8.52
C LYS A 3 15.76 2.09 7.75
N PRO A 4 14.80 1.44 8.44
CA PRO A 4 13.74 0.68 7.77
C PRO A 4 12.95 1.49 6.73
N VAL A 5 12.87 2.81 6.91
CA VAL A 5 12.24 3.71 5.94
C VAL A 5 12.95 3.74 4.59
N HIS A 6 14.28 3.54 4.55
CA HIS A 6 15.02 3.48 3.29
C HIS A 6 14.63 2.26 2.46
N ILE A 7 14.31 1.13 3.12
CA ILE A 7 13.81 -0.08 2.45
C ILE A 7 12.44 0.20 1.80
N VAL A 8 11.56 0.91 2.50
CA VAL A 8 10.24 1.30 1.95
C VAL A 8 10.41 2.22 0.74
N TYR A 9 11.32 3.20 0.79
CA TYR A 9 11.58 4.07 -0.36
C TYR A 9 12.17 3.29 -1.54
N ALA A 10 13.11 2.38 -1.29
CA ALA A 10 13.65 1.49 -2.31
C ALA A 10 12.56 0.60 -2.94
N ALA A 11 11.66 0.05 -2.13
CA ALA A 11 10.54 -0.76 -2.60
C ALA A 11 9.55 0.06 -3.44
N ARG A 12 9.27 1.32 -3.07
CA ARG A 12 8.44 2.22 -3.88
C ARG A 12 9.08 2.55 -5.21
N LEU A 13 10.39 2.80 -5.21
CA LEU A 13 11.15 3.03 -6.44
C LEU A 13 11.12 1.77 -7.32
N ALA A 14 11.36 0.60 -6.75
CA ALA A 14 11.29 -0.68 -7.46
C ALA A 14 9.89 -0.94 -8.02
N LEU A 15 8.84 -0.63 -7.26
CA LEU A 15 7.46 -0.76 -7.73
C LEU A 15 7.18 0.18 -8.90
N LEU A 16 7.58 1.45 -8.80
CA LEU A 16 7.42 2.43 -9.86
C LEU A 16 8.13 1.97 -11.14
N LEU A 17 9.41 1.60 -11.02
CA LEU A 17 10.20 1.13 -12.16
C LEU A 17 9.60 -0.15 -12.74
N GLY A 18 9.22 -1.11 -11.90
CA GLY A 18 8.57 -2.34 -12.34
C GLY A 18 7.26 -2.09 -13.07
N SER A 19 6.39 -1.22 -12.55
CA SER A 19 5.12 -0.89 -13.21
C SER A 19 5.33 -0.21 -14.55
N VAL A 20 6.32 0.68 -14.66
CA VAL A 20 6.70 1.30 -15.93
C VAL A 20 7.23 0.25 -16.90
N THR A 21 8.11 -0.65 -16.44
CA THR A 21 8.64 -1.74 -17.27
C THR A 21 7.51 -2.62 -17.80
N VAL A 22 6.56 -3.04 -16.95
CA VAL A 22 5.41 -3.83 -17.37
C VAL A 22 4.60 -3.08 -18.42
N ALA A 23 4.24 -1.82 -18.17
CA ALA A 23 3.47 -1.02 -19.13
C ALA A 23 4.19 -0.86 -20.49
N VAL A 24 5.51 -0.64 -20.48
CA VAL A 24 6.30 -0.51 -21.71
C VAL A 24 6.37 -1.84 -22.47
N LEU A 25 6.58 -2.96 -21.78
CA LEU A 25 6.68 -4.27 -22.43
C LEU A 25 5.33 -4.74 -22.97
N THR A 26 4.23 -4.46 -22.27
CA THR A 26 2.89 -4.92 -22.69
C THR A 26 2.27 -4.04 -23.77
N LEU A 27 2.50 -2.72 -23.74
CA LEU A 27 1.94 -1.77 -24.73
C LEU A 27 2.89 -1.48 -25.89
N GLY A 28 4.19 -1.69 -25.70
CA GLY A 28 5.19 -1.48 -26.74
C GLY A 28 5.26 -2.64 -27.76
N PRO A 29 6.03 -2.46 -28.84
CA PRO A 29 6.21 -3.48 -29.88
C PRO A 29 7.25 -4.54 -29.47
N PHE A 30 7.22 -5.00 -28.21
CA PHE A 30 8.26 -5.86 -27.60
C PHE A 30 7.77 -7.28 -27.29
N GLN A 31 6.76 -7.76 -28.01
CA GLN A 31 6.22 -9.12 -27.87
C GLN A 31 7.32 -10.17 -28.10
N GLY A 32 7.33 -11.24 -27.30
CA GLY A 32 8.32 -12.31 -27.41
C GLY A 32 9.62 -12.06 -26.64
N ALA A 33 9.79 -10.91 -25.98
CA ALA A 33 10.96 -10.65 -25.15
C ALA A 33 11.11 -11.66 -24.00
N GLU A 34 10.00 -12.20 -23.52
CA GLU A 34 9.91 -13.27 -22.52
C GLU A 34 10.53 -14.60 -22.97
N SER A 35 10.55 -14.86 -24.28
CA SER A 35 11.14 -16.08 -24.84
C SER A 35 12.66 -16.14 -24.63
N HIS A 36 13.33 -14.99 -24.50
CA HIS A 36 14.76 -14.93 -24.13
C HIS A 36 15.02 -15.45 -22.72
N PHE A 37 13.99 -15.47 -21.86
CA PHE A 37 14.03 -16.04 -20.53
C PHE A 37 13.42 -17.44 -20.46
N GLY A 38 13.02 -18.02 -21.60
CA GLY A 38 12.37 -19.33 -21.68
C GLY A 38 10.96 -19.36 -21.09
N LEU A 39 10.32 -18.19 -20.96
CA LEU A 39 8.96 -18.05 -20.44
C LEU A 39 7.96 -17.97 -21.59
N THR A 40 6.78 -18.51 -21.37
CA THR A 40 5.60 -18.18 -22.17
C THR A 40 5.09 -16.79 -21.79
N ASP A 41 4.37 -16.14 -22.72
CA ASP A 41 3.73 -14.84 -22.51
C ASP A 41 2.88 -14.81 -21.23
N LYS A 42 2.10 -15.86 -20.98
CA LYS A 42 1.28 -16.01 -19.77
C LYS A 42 2.10 -16.16 -18.49
N GLU A 43 3.20 -16.90 -18.54
CA GLU A 43 4.10 -17.03 -17.38
C GLU A 43 4.78 -15.70 -17.05
N ALA A 44 5.18 -14.95 -18.08
CA ALA A 44 5.76 -13.62 -17.92
C ALA A 44 4.76 -12.65 -17.27
N HIS A 45 3.50 -12.66 -17.73
CA HIS A 45 2.40 -11.90 -17.14
C HIS A 45 2.16 -12.26 -15.66
N ALA A 46 2.01 -13.56 -15.35
CA ALA A 46 1.82 -14.04 -13.99
C ALA A 46 2.98 -13.63 -13.06
N LEU A 47 4.23 -13.77 -13.52
CA LEU A 47 5.42 -13.37 -12.76
C LEU A 47 5.50 -11.86 -12.56
N ALA A 48 5.19 -11.07 -13.60
CA ALA A 48 5.22 -9.62 -13.55
C ALA A 48 4.23 -9.09 -12.51
N PHE A 49 2.96 -9.48 -12.59
CA PHE A 49 1.93 -8.98 -11.67
C PHE A 49 2.01 -9.57 -10.27
N GLY A 50 2.39 -10.85 -10.14
CA GLY A 50 2.74 -11.44 -8.85
C GLY A 50 3.91 -10.72 -8.19
N GLY A 51 4.96 -10.41 -8.96
CA GLY A 51 6.13 -9.65 -8.50
C GLY A 51 5.78 -8.23 -8.06
N LEU A 52 4.99 -7.50 -8.85
CA LEU A 52 4.49 -6.16 -8.49
C LEU A 52 3.69 -6.21 -7.18
N LEU A 53 2.81 -7.20 -7.01
CA LEU A 53 2.08 -7.40 -5.77
C LEU A 53 3.04 -7.64 -4.58
N ALA A 54 4.03 -8.53 -4.73
CA ALA A 54 5.00 -8.82 -3.68
C ALA A 54 5.76 -7.57 -3.24
N VAL A 55 6.26 -6.77 -4.19
CA VAL A 55 6.96 -5.51 -3.92
C VAL A 55 6.03 -4.49 -3.28
N SER A 56 4.74 -4.47 -3.67
CA SER A 56 3.75 -3.56 -3.11
C SER A 56 3.53 -3.76 -1.60
N PHE A 57 3.63 -4.99 -1.10
CA PHE A 57 3.52 -5.29 0.33
C PHE A 57 4.63 -4.58 1.14
N LEU A 58 5.81 -4.42 0.57
CA LEU A 58 6.93 -3.70 1.18
C LEU A 58 6.84 -2.18 0.96
N ALA A 59 6.36 -1.75 -0.21
CA ALA A 59 6.19 -0.34 -0.56
C ALA A 59 5.07 0.36 0.25
N PHE A 60 4.04 -0.40 0.64
CA PHE A 60 2.85 0.09 1.35
C PHE A 60 2.56 -0.72 2.62
N PRO A 61 3.42 -0.64 3.66
CA PRO A 61 3.33 -1.49 4.86
C PRO A 61 2.08 -1.20 5.74
N ARG A 62 1.31 -0.16 5.42
CA ARG A 62 0.09 0.22 6.15
C ARG A 62 -1.19 -0.16 5.41
N MET A 63 -1.12 -0.55 4.14
CA MET A 63 -2.29 -0.94 3.35
C MET A 63 -2.64 -2.41 3.61
N ARG A 64 -3.92 -2.76 3.48
CA ARG A 64 -4.33 -4.15 3.59
C ARG A 64 -3.88 -4.91 2.35
N ARG A 65 -3.47 -6.16 2.54
CA ARG A 65 -3.00 -7.02 1.44
C ARG A 65 -4.09 -7.23 0.37
N ASN A 66 -5.36 -7.28 0.77
CA ASN A 66 -6.47 -7.42 -0.15
C ASN A 66 -6.62 -6.18 -1.04
N ASP A 67 -6.49 -4.98 -0.47
CA ASP A 67 -6.58 -3.73 -1.23
C ASP A 67 -5.47 -3.65 -2.29
N LEU A 68 -4.26 -4.11 -1.94
CA LEU A 68 -3.12 -4.19 -2.87
C LEU A 68 -3.34 -5.25 -3.96
N ALA A 69 -3.90 -6.40 -3.64
CA ALA A 69 -4.25 -7.43 -4.63
C ALA A 69 -5.33 -6.93 -5.60
N ILE A 70 -6.36 -6.26 -5.10
CA ILE A 70 -7.40 -5.64 -5.93
C ILE A 70 -6.79 -4.56 -6.83
N ALA A 71 -5.92 -3.71 -6.29
CA ALA A 71 -5.24 -2.69 -7.09
C ALA A 71 -4.39 -3.30 -8.22
N ALA A 72 -3.71 -4.42 -7.96
CA ALA A 72 -2.95 -5.14 -8.99
C ALA A 72 -3.86 -5.75 -10.08
N LEU A 73 -5.01 -6.32 -9.71
CA LEU A 73 -6.00 -6.84 -10.67
C LEU A 73 -6.58 -5.74 -11.55
N VAL A 74 -6.88 -4.58 -10.95
CA VAL A 74 -7.37 -3.39 -11.66
C VAL A 74 -6.30 -2.86 -12.60
N LEU A 75 -5.03 -2.86 -12.20
CA LEU A 75 -3.92 -2.48 -13.06
C LEU A 75 -3.80 -3.40 -14.29
N GLY A 76 -3.91 -4.72 -14.11
CA GLY A 76 -3.89 -5.68 -15.21
C GLY A 76 -5.05 -5.46 -16.18
N ALA A 77 -6.27 -5.30 -15.65
CA ALA A 77 -7.44 -4.99 -16.48
C ALA A 77 -7.31 -3.66 -17.23
N ALA A 78 -6.69 -2.65 -16.61
CA ALA A 78 -6.44 -1.36 -17.25
C ALA A 78 -5.41 -1.47 -18.39
N ILE A 79 -4.38 -2.31 -18.24
CA ILE A 79 -3.39 -2.57 -19.29
C ILE A 79 -4.03 -3.31 -20.47
N GLU A 80 -4.84 -4.32 -20.21
CA GLU A 80 -5.63 -5.05 -21.21
C GLU A 80 -6.53 -4.10 -22.02
N VAL A 81 -7.26 -3.22 -21.32
CA VAL A 81 -8.06 -2.16 -21.98
C VAL A 81 -7.17 -1.21 -22.78
N ALA A 82 -6.01 -0.81 -22.26
CA ALA A 82 -5.08 0.05 -22.98
C ALA A 82 -4.52 -0.62 -24.25
N GLN A 83 -4.28 -1.93 -24.21
CA GLN A 83 -3.84 -2.69 -25.39
C GLN A 83 -4.88 -2.64 -26.52
N SER A 84 -6.19 -2.67 -26.20
CA SER A 84 -7.25 -2.53 -27.21
C SER A 84 -7.16 -1.25 -28.06
N PHE A 85 -6.64 -0.17 -27.49
CA PHE A 85 -6.42 1.11 -28.20
C PHE A 85 -5.13 1.15 -29.02
N THR A 86 -4.20 0.21 -28.81
CA THR A 86 -2.95 0.10 -29.56
C THR A 86 -3.08 -0.74 -30.84
N GLY A 87 -4.30 -1.17 -31.18
CA GLY A 87 -4.56 -2.06 -32.32
C GLY A 87 -4.25 -3.53 -32.03
N ARG A 88 -4.09 -3.89 -30.75
CA ARG A 88 -3.99 -5.28 -30.30
C ARG A 88 -5.35 -5.74 -29.79
N ASP A 89 -5.76 -6.96 -30.13
CA ASP A 89 -6.87 -7.59 -29.44
C ASP A 89 -6.44 -7.84 -28.00
N GLY A 90 -7.01 -7.09 -27.06
CA GLY A 90 -6.88 -7.41 -25.64
C GLY A 90 -7.29 -8.87 -25.44
N ASN A 91 -6.43 -9.64 -24.79
CA ASN A 91 -6.67 -11.03 -24.51
C ASN A 91 -6.99 -11.25 -23.03
N VAL A 92 -8.26 -11.56 -22.74
CA VAL A 92 -8.73 -11.91 -21.39
C VAL A 92 -7.87 -13.00 -20.74
N ALA A 93 -7.22 -13.88 -21.53
CA ALA A 93 -6.31 -14.89 -20.99
C ALA A 93 -5.05 -14.29 -20.34
N ASP A 94 -4.59 -13.12 -20.76
CA ASP A 94 -3.41 -12.44 -20.20
C ASP A 94 -3.78 -11.81 -18.86
N TRP A 95 -4.96 -11.20 -18.77
CA TRP A 95 -5.52 -10.75 -17.49
C TRP A 95 -5.75 -11.91 -16.50
N LEU A 96 -6.19 -13.07 -16.98
CA LEU A 96 -6.31 -14.28 -16.14
C LEU A 96 -4.94 -14.78 -15.66
N ALA A 97 -3.89 -14.65 -16.47
CA ALA A 97 -2.52 -14.98 -16.08
C ALA A 97 -2.02 -14.01 -14.98
N ASP A 98 -2.28 -12.72 -15.12
CA ASP A 98 -2.01 -11.71 -14.09
C ASP A 98 -2.71 -12.09 -12.77
N ALA A 99 -4.00 -12.42 -12.85
CA ALA A 99 -4.80 -12.83 -11.70
C ALA A 99 -4.24 -14.08 -11.03
N PHE A 100 -3.77 -15.07 -11.79
CA PHE A 100 -3.13 -16.25 -11.26
C PHE A 100 -1.88 -15.91 -10.45
N GLY A 101 -0.97 -15.08 -11.00
CA GLY A 101 0.22 -14.62 -10.31
C GLY A 101 -0.09 -13.87 -9.01
N ILE A 102 -1.09 -12.98 -9.05
CA ILE A 102 -1.60 -12.23 -7.88
C ILE A 102 -2.13 -13.18 -6.81
N VAL A 103 -2.96 -14.16 -7.18
CA VAL A 103 -3.55 -15.14 -6.25
C VAL A 103 -2.46 -15.97 -5.57
N VAL A 104 -1.46 -16.46 -6.33
CA VAL A 104 -0.34 -17.24 -5.79
C VAL A 104 0.42 -16.44 -4.74
N VAL A 105 0.83 -15.20 -5.06
CA VAL A 105 1.59 -14.34 -4.15
C VAL A 105 0.74 -13.90 -2.95
N HIS A 106 -0.53 -13.55 -3.18
CA HIS A 106 -1.45 -13.19 -2.12
C HIS A 106 -1.65 -14.37 -1.14
N GLY A 107 -1.91 -15.57 -1.65
CA GLY A 107 -2.06 -16.79 -0.87
C GLY A 107 -0.81 -17.14 -0.07
N ALA A 108 0.38 -17.07 -0.69
CA ALA A 108 1.65 -17.25 0.01
C ALA A 108 1.81 -16.28 1.19
N SER A 109 1.42 -15.01 1.01
CA SER A 109 1.44 -14.03 2.09
C SER A 109 0.52 -14.43 3.25
N LEU A 110 -0.67 -14.98 2.97
CA LEU A 110 -1.62 -15.41 4.00
C LEU A 110 -1.07 -16.55 4.83
N ILE A 111 -0.36 -17.51 4.19
CA ILE A 111 0.33 -18.60 4.89
C ILE A 111 1.36 -18.05 5.87
N GLU A 112 2.16 -17.07 5.46
CA GLU A 112 3.13 -16.42 6.34
C GLU A 112 2.46 -15.70 7.52
N GLY A 113 1.34 -15.02 7.25
CA GLY A 113 0.51 -14.39 8.29
C GLY A 113 -0.04 -15.41 9.30
N ALA A 114 -0.54 -16.54 8.81
CA ALA A 114 -1.05 -17.64 9.63
C ALA A 114 0.05 -18.28 10.48
N ARG A 115 1.24 -18.54 9.90
CA ARG A 115 2.41 -19.05 10.64
C ARG A 115 2.83 -18.09 11.74
N LYS A 116 2.88 -16.79 11.46
CA LYS A 116 3.20 -15.76 12.44
C LYS A 116 2.16 -15.71 13.56
N LEU A 117 0.88 -15.80 13.22
CA LEU A 117 -0.20 -15.80 14.20
C LEU A 117 -0.16 -17.05 15.11
N ALA A 118 0.10 -18.22 14.53
CA ALA A 118 0.26 -19.47 15.28
C ALA A 118 1.45 -19.39 16.26
N ARG A 119 2.57 -18.80 15.82
CA ARG A 119 3.76 -18.59 16.67
C ARG A 119 3.53 -17.59 17.80
N ASP A 120 2.91 -16.44 17.50
CA ASP A 120 2.80 -15.33 18.46
C ASP A 120 1.56 -15.45 19.38
N LYS A 121 0.49 -16.10 18.90
CA LYS A 121 -0.83 -16.12 19.55
C LYS A 121 -1.48 -17.50 19.59
N GLY A 122 -0.73 -18.59 19.41
CA GLY A 122 -1.28 -19.95 19.34
C GLY A 122 -2.10 -20.41 20.55
N GLN A 123 -1.92 -19.77 21.71
CA GLN A 123 -2.67 -20.06 22.94
C GLN A 123 -3.98 -19.25 23.08
N LEU A 124 -4.23 -18.28 22.19
CA LEU A 124 -5.40 -17.40 22.23
C LEU A 124 -6.44 -17.84 21.23
N THR A 125 -7.72 -17.75 21.60
CA THR A 125 -8.82 -17.98 20.64
C THR A 125 -8.94 -16.80 19.66
N PHE A 126 -9.50 -17.05 18.48
CA PHE A 126 -9.74 -16.00 17.48
C PHE A 126 -10.56 -14.83 18.04
N GLY A 127 -11.55 -15.10 18.90
CA GLY A 127 -12.35 -14.06 19.56
C GLY A 127 -11.52 -13.17 20.49
N GLN A 128 -10.54 -13.72 21.21
CA GLN A 128 -9.62 -12.94 22.05
C GLN A 128 -8.67 -12.09 21.19
N ILE A 129 -8.17 -12.66 20.08
CA ILE A 129 -7.29 -11.96 19.13
C ILE A 129 -7.98 -10.72 18.55
N VAL A 130 -9.22 -10.85 18.09
CA VAL A 130 -10.02 -9.74 17.53
C VAL A 130 -10.27 -8.66 18.59
N LYS A 131 -10.60 -9.05 19.82
CA LYS A 131 -10.79 -8.10 20.94
C LYS A 131 -9.51 -7.33 21.27
N LEU A 132 -8.35 -7.99 21.26
CA LEU A 132 -7.05 -7.35 21.50
C LEU A 132 -6.72 -6.32 20.40
N ASP A 133 -6.98 -6.66 19.14
CA ASP A 133 -6.67 -5.78 18.01
C ASP A 133 -7.55 -4.53 18.02
N ARG A 134 -8.86 -4.69 18.30
CA ARG A 134 -9.79 -3.56 18.48
C ARG A 134 -9.34 -2.60 19.58
N ARG A 135 -8.89 -3.12 20.73
CA ARG A 135 -8.36 -2.30 21.84
C ARG A 135 -7.08 -1.55 21.44
N ARG A 136 -6.20 -2.20 20.66
CA ARG A 136 -4.97 -1.56 20.18
C ARG A 136 -5.26 -0.44 19.18
N GLN A 137 -6.23 -0.64 18.29
CA GLN A 137 -6.66 0.37 17.33
C GLN A 137 -7.29 1.57 18.05
N GLN A 138 -8.21 1.34 18.99
CA GLN A 138 -8.80 2.41 19.81
C GLN A 138 -7.74 3.24 20.55
N ARG A 139 -6.71 2.60 21.13
CA ARG A 139 -5.61 3.35 21.76
C ARG A 139 -4.84 4.23 20.78
N ARG A 140 -4.56 3.73 19.56
CA ARG A 140 -3.90 4.54 18.52
C ARG A 140 -4.73 5.74 18.10
N ASP A 141 -6.05 5.56 17.95
CA ASP A 141 -6.96 6.62 17.56
C ASP A 141 -7.04 7.70 18.65
N VAL A 142 -7.10 7.32 19.93
CA VAL A 142 -7.05 8.27 21.05
C VAL A 142 -5.73 9.05 21.05
N THR A 143 -4.58 8.39 20.90
CA THR A 143 -3.28 9.08 20.84
C THR A 143 -3.13 9.96 19.59
N ALA A 144 -3.80 9.63 18.48
CA ALA A 144 -3.80 10.46 17.27
C ALA A 144 -4.73 11.67 17.37
N LEU A 145 -5.81 11.56 18.16
CA LEU A 145 -6.78 12.61 18.41
C LEU A 145 -6.39 13.54 19.57
N GLU A 146 -5.55 13.06 20.49
CA GLU A 146 -4.93 13.90 21.51
C GLU A 146 -3.97 14.86 20.78
N PRO A 147 -4.34 16.15 20.61
CA PRO A 147 -3.40 17.12 20.05
C PRO A 147 -2.21 17.15 21.00
N GLN A 148 -1.03 17.51 20.50
CA GLN A 148 0.14 17.86 21.32
C GLN A 148 -0.21 19.04 22.26
N LEU A 149 -0.97 18.76 23.32
CA LEU A 149 -1.28 19.61 24.47
C LEU A 149 -0.18 19.51 25.52
N THR A 150 0.87 18.73 25.25
CA THR A 150 2.12 18.74 26.00
C THR A 150 3.00 19.91 25.53
N GLY A 151 2.65 21.10 26.01
CA GLY A 151 3.63 22.19 26.25
C GLY A 151 3.65 23.36 25.28
N ALA A 152 2.98 23.31 24.13
CA ALA A 152 2.88 24.47 23.24
C ALA A 152 1.58 25.24 23.53
N LEU A 153 1.70 26.43 24.15
CA LEU A 153 0.60 27.39 24.38
C LEU A 153 -0.36 27.37 23.18
N SER A 154 -1.67 27.23 23.42
CA SER A 154 -2.63 27.08 22.31
C SER A 154 -2.55 28.28 21.36
N PHE A 155 -3.00 28.15 20.10
CA PHE A 155 -3.01 29.28 19.17
C PHE A 155 -3.73 30.51 19.75
N ALA A 156 -4.83 30.30 20.48
CA ALA A 156 -5.57 31.36 21.17
C ALA A 156 -4.73 32.04 22.27
N GLU A 157 -3.91 31.26 22.96
CA GLU A 157 -3.04 31.71 24.04
C GLU A 157 -1.78 32.43 23.52
N ARG A 158 -1.29 32.06 22.34
CA ARG A 158 -0.25 32.82 21.60
C ARG A 158 -0.81 34.12 21.03
N ALA A 159 -2.06 34.10 20.55
CA ALA A 159 -2.72 35.29 20.00
C ALA A 159 -3.01 36.33 21.09
N SER A 160 -3.47 35.90 22.28
CA SER A 160 -3.74 36.80 23.41
C SER A 160 -2.49 37.48 23.98
N ARG A 161 -1.33 36.81 23.92
CA ARG A 161 -0.04 37.41 24.28
C ARG A 161 0.47 38.41 23.23
N ARG A 162 0.18 38.17 21.95
CA ARG A 162 0.63 39.05 20.85
C ARG A 162 -0.23 40.31 20.74
N PHE A 163 -1.51 40.22 21.08
CA PHE A 163 -2.47 41.32 21.06
C PHE A 163 -3.21 41.38 22.39
N PRO A 164 -2.61 41.99 23.44
CA PRO A 164 -3.34 42.23 24.67
C PRO A 164 -4.54 43.12 24.35
N ALA A 165 -5.74 42.64 24.65
CA ALA A 165 -6.94 43.45 24.56
C ALA A 165 -6.74 44.68 25.45
N ARG A 166 -6.76 45.88 24.85
CA ARG A 166 -6.75 47.14 25.60
C ARG A 166 -7.93 47.08 26.57
N GLN A 167 -7.64 47.01 27.87
CA GLN A 167 -8.62 47.36 28.88
C GLN A 167 -8.90 48.85 28.70
N SER A 168 -9.98 49.17 27.98
CA SER A 168 -10.56 50.51 28.01
C SER A 168 -11.12 50.72 29.41
N GLY A 169 -10.25 51.23 30.30
CA GLY A 169 -10.64 51.71 31.61
C GLY A 169 -11.68 52.81 31.46
N ALA A 170 -12.82 52.59 32.09
CA ALA A 170 -13.69 53.67 32.52
C ALA A 170 -12.92 54.59 33.48
N LEU A 171 -13.01 55.91 33.27
CA LEU A 171 -13.08 56.98 34.29
C LEU A 171 -12.67 58.32 33.67
N ILE A 172 -13.65 59.12 33.28
CA ILE A 172 -13.57 60.58 33.49
C ILE A 172 -14.89 60.97 34.15
N ARG A 173 -14.77 61.46 35.39
CA ARG A 173 -15.77 62.23 36.12
C ARG A 173 -16.00 63.58 35.45
#